data_AF-A0A934QYU1-F1
#
_entry.id   AF-A0A934QYU1-F1
#
_cell.length_a   1.000
_cell.length_b   1.000
_cell.length_c   1.000
_cell.angle_alpha   90.00
_cell.angle_beta   90.00
_cell.angle_gamma   90.00
#
_symmetry.space_group_name_H-M   'P 1'
#
loop_
_entity.id
_entity.type
_entity.pdbx_description
1 polymer ?
#
loop_
_entity_poly.entity_id
_entity_poly.type
_entity_poly.pdbx_seq_one_letter_code
_entity_poly.pdbx_strand_id
1 'polypeptide(L)' 'MSLKGFHIVFVTVSTLLCTFLALWSFLLAPEKSGIVTTLGIVGVLGALVMPAYGVCFYRKIVNHHI' A
#
# COMPACT_ATOMS: atom_id res chain seq x y z
N MET A 1 -13.23 3.14 19.36
CA MET A 1 -12.06 2.41 18.81
C MET A 1 -10.90 3.39 18.65
N SER A 2 -9.68 3.01 19.03
CA SER A 2 -8.52 3.89 18.93
C SER A 2 -8.18 4.20 17.47
N LEU A 3 -8.02 5.49 17.14
CA LEU A 3 -7.64 5.99 15.81
C LEU A 3 -6.43 5.21 15.21
N LYS A 4 -5.52 4.79 16.09
CA LYS A 4 -4.32 3.99 15.76
C LYS A 4 -4.65 2.63 15.14
N GLY A 5 -5.64 1.91 15.68
CA GLY A 5 -6.02 0.58 15.20
C GLY A 5 -6.67 0.64 13.81
N PHE A 6 -7.56 1.62 13.60
CA PHE A 6 -8.17 1.87 12.29
C PHE A 6 -7.10 2.21 11.24
N HIS A 7 -6.13 3.04 11.58
CA HIS A 7 -5.07 3.45 10.65
C HIS A 7 -4.17 2.29 10.22
N ILE A 8 -3.80 1.40 11.16
CA ILE A 8 -2.98 0.23 10.86
C ILE A 8 -3.74 -0.74 9.95
N VAL A 9 -5.01 -1.03 10.26
CA VAL A 9 -5.86 -1.91 9.43
C VAL A 9 -6.07 -1.33 8.03
N PHE A 10 -6.29 -0.03 7.94
CA PHE A 10 -6.42 0.65 6.66
C PHE A 10 -5.15 0.51 5.81
N VAL A 11 -3.98 0.80 6.40
CA VAL A 11 -2.70 0.65 5.72
C VAL A 11 -2.48 -0.79 5.27
N THR A 12 -2.73 -1.80 6.12
CA THR A 12 -2.50 -3.20 5.75
C THR A 12 -3.41 -3.66 4.62
N VAL A 13 -4.70 -3.33 4.66
CA VAL A 13 -5.66 -3.69 3.59
C VAL A 13 -5.31 -3.00 2.27
N SER A 14 -4.97 -1.71 2.30
CA SER A 14 -4.53 -0.99 1.10
C SER A 14 -3.23 -1.55 0.52
N THR A 15 -2.28 -1.91 1.38
CA THR A 15 -1.00 -2.50 0.95
C THR A 15 -1.22 -3.88 0.29
N LEU A 16 -2.09 -4.72 0.88
CA LEU A 16 -2.46 -6.02 0.31
C LEU A 16 -3.11 -5.84 -1.07
N LEU A 17 -4.06 -4.91 -1.18
CA LEU A 17 -4.75 -4.63 -2.44
C LEU A 17 -3.78 -4.15 -3.52
N CYS A 18 -2.89 -3.20 -3.19
CA CYS A 18 -1.87 -2.70 -4.11
C CYS A 18 -0.88 -3.79 -4.54
N THR A 19 -0.46 -4.66 -3.62
CA THR A 19 0.41 -5.81 -3.92
C THR A 19 -0.29 -6.81 -4.84
N PHE A 20 -1.57 -7.08 -4.59
CA PHE A 20 -2.37 -7.94 -5.43
C PHE A 20 -2.53 -7.36 -6.85
N LEU A 21 -2.82 -6.06 -6.97
CA LEU A 21 -2.90 -5.36 -8.26
C LEU A 21 -1.57 -5.40 -9.03
N ALA A 22 -0.44 -5.22 -8.34
CA ALA A 22 0.89 -5.35 -8.93
C ALA A 22 1.12 -6.77 -9.45
N LEU A 23 0.92 -7.79 -8.60
CA LEU A 23 1.04 -9.20 -8.99
C LEU A 23 0.12 -9.56 -10.15
N TRP A 24 -1.14 -9.12 -10.11
CA TRP A 24 -2.11 -9.35 -11.16
C TRP A 24 -1.65 -8.73 -12.48
N SER A 25 -1.22 -7.48 -12.45
CA SER A 25 -0.75 -6.75 -13.63
C SER A 25 0.47 -7.39 -14.29
N PHE A 26 1.40 -7.96 -13.52
CA PHE A 26 2.64 -8.50 -14.06
C PHE A 26 2.58 -10.00 -14.37
N LEU A 27 1.80 -10.77 -13.61
CA LEU A 27 1.81 -12.24 -13.63
C LEU A 27 0.55 -12.86 -14.22
N LEU A 28 -0.63 -12.25 -14.04
CA LEU A 28 -1.91 -12.84 -14.40
C LEU A 28 -2.62 -12.14 -15.57
N ALA A 29 -2.22 -10.92 -15.93
CA ALA A 29 -2.87 -10.17 -16.99
C ALA A 29 -2.58 -10.80 -18.37
N PRO A 30 -3.61 -11.28 -19.09
CA PRO A 30 -3.44 -11.92 -20.40
C PRO A 30 -3.13 -10.91 -21.52
N GLU A 31 -3.58 -9.66 -21.38
CA GLU A 31 -3.23 -8.57 -22.28
C GLU A 31 -2.24 -7.60 -21.62
N LYS A 32 -1.09 -7.43 -22.25
CA LYS A 32 -0.08 -6.46 -21.83
C LYS A 32 -0.37 -5.09 -22.46
N SER A 33 -1.49 -4.48 -22.09
CA SER A 33 -1.84 -3.12 -22.50
C SER A 33 -1.08 -2.08 -21.65
N GLY A 34 -0.85 -0.88 -22.21
CA GLY A 34 -0.21 0.23 -21.49
C GLY A 34 -0.92 0.59 -20.18
N ILE A 35 -2.26 0.47 -20.16
CA ILE A 35 -3.08 0.68 -18.96
C ILE A 35 -2.78 -0.35 -17.87
N VAL A 36 -2.64 -1.63 -18.25
CA VAL A 36 -2.31 -2.71 -17.31
C VAL A 36 -0.95 -2.45 -16.68
N THR A 37 0.07 -2.16 -17.50
CA THR A 37 1.43 -1.86 -17.00
C THR A 37 1.45 -0.66 -16.06
N THR A 38 0.67 0.38 -16.36
CA THR A 38 0.55 1.58 -15.51
C THR A 38 -0.09 1.24 -14.17
N LEU A 39 -1.16 0.42 -14.16
CA LEU A 39 -1.79 -0.08 -12.94
C LEU A 39 -0.82 -0.93 -12.09
N GLY A 40 0.01 -1.75 -12.73
CA GLY A 40 1.05 -2.52 -12.04
C GLY A 40 2.08 -1.62 -11.35
N ILE A 41 2.59 -0.60 -12.04
CA ILE A 41 3.55 0.37 -11.48
C ILE A 41 2.93 1.14 -10.32
N VAL A 42 1.69 1.63 -10.49
CA VAL A 42 0.95 2.32 -9.42
C VAL A 42 0.71 1.38 -8.23
N GLY A 43 0.42 0.10 -8.48
CA GLY A 43 0.30 -0.93 -7.45
C GLY A 43 1.61 -1.13 -6.67
N VAL A 44 2.76 -1.20 -7.35
CA VAL A 44 4.07 -1.31 -6.69
C VAL A 44 4.40 -0.07 -5.87
N LEU A 45 4.18 1.12 -6.42
CA LEU A 45 4.36 2.39 -5.71
C LEU A 45 3.45 2.47 -4.49
N GLY A 46 2.17 2.12 -4.63
CA GLY A 46 1.21 2.08 -3.54
C GLY A 46 1.62 1.08 -2.45
N ALA A 47 2.13 -0.09 -2.82
CA ALA A 47 2.60 -1.12 -1.90
C ALA A 47 3.87 -0.71 -1.13
N LEU A 48 4.68 0.21 -1.65
CA LEU A 48 5.85 0.78 -0.96
C LEU A 48 5.48 1.99 -0.09
N VAL A 49 4.69 2.91 -0.65
CA VAL A 49 4.35 4.19 -0.01
C VAL A 49 3.40 3.99 1.17
N MET A 50 2.41 3.10 1.07
CA MET A 50 1.45 2.85 2.16
C MET A 50 2.09 2.35 3.46
N PRO A 51 2.93 1.29 3.45
CA PRO A 51 3.60 0.86 4.66
C PRO A 51 4.65 1.87 5.14
N ALA A 52 5.35 2.58 4.24
CA ALA A 52 6.25 3.66 4.62
C ALA A 52 5.52 4.78 5.37
N TYR A 53 4.34 5.18 4.89
CA TYR A 53 3.48 6.15 5.56
C TYR A 53 2.98 5.64 6.91
N GLY A 54 2.54 4.37 6.99
CA GLY A 54 2.13 3.75 8.26
C GLY A 54 3.25 3.73 9.31
N VAL A 55 4.49 3.40 8.89
CA VAL A 55 5.67 3.42 9.77
C VAL A 55 6.03 4.84 10.19
N CYS A 56 5.99 5.81 9.28
CA CYS A 56 6.24 7.21 9.60
C CYS A 56 5.20 7.75 10.60
N PHE A 57 3.92 7.41 10.43
CA PHE A 57 2.86 7.80 11.35
C PHE A 57 3.05 7.15 12.73
N TYR A 58 3.38 5.86 12.77
CA TYR A 58 3.69 5.15 14.02
C TYR A 58 4.90 5.77 14.74
N ARG A 59 6.00 6.01 14.01
CA ARG A 59 7.19 6.70 14.52
C ARG A 59 6.88 8.09 15.03
N LYS A 60 6.04 8.85 14.31
CA LYS A 60 5.63 10.19 14.73
C LYS A 60 4.85 10.15 16.04
N ILE A 61 3.93 9.20 16.20
CA ILE A 61 3.16 9.02 17.44
C ILE A 61 4.06 8.60 18.61
N VAL A 62 5.03 7.72 18.38
CA VAL A 62 5.98 7.27 19.42
C VAL A 62 6.93 8.40 19.81
N ASN A 63 7.46 9.16 18.85
CA ASN A 63 8.44 10.21 19.10
C ASN A 63 7.84 11.51 19.66
N HIS A 64 6.57 11.82 19.38
CA HIS A 64 5.88 13.01 19.94
C HIS A 64 5.19 12.75 21.28
N HIS A 65 5.37 11.57 21.88
CA HIS A 65 4.92 11.23 23.24
C HIS A 65 6.08 11.35 24.25
N ILE A 66 6.86 12.43 24.14
CA ILE A 66 7.75 12.97 25.18
C ILE A 66 7.36 14.41 25.42
#